data_AF-A0AAU2RZI8-F1
#
_entry.id   AF-A0AAU2RZI8-F1
#
_cell.length_a   1.000
_cell.length_b   1.000
_cell.length_c   1.000
_cell.angle_alpha   90.00
_cell.angle_beta   90.00
_cell.angle_gamma   90.00
#
_symmetry.space_group_name_H-M   'P 1'
#
loop_
_entity.id
_entity.type
_entity.pdbx_description
1 polymer ?
#
loop_
_entity_poly.entity_id
_entity_poly.type
_entity_poly.pdbx_seq_one_letter_code
_entity_poly.pdbx_strand_id
1 'polypeptide(L)'
;MEQQETCPPAEEAPTLKVSIVVPVYNAGRYIDLCSPSLLHQTLGEDAYEIVYVDDGSTDDSAQRLGRLAAEHPHVRVVHQENSGWPGKPRNVGVRLARGEYVQFVDQDDELTPEALEHLHRMAVRNGSDIVLGKVIGTMQGPSNVFRCNVERCTVEDAPLFESLTPHKMFRRDFLLSEGITFPEGPVRLEDQLFMVRAYLRAKTVSILGDHPCYVWKRRDDGGNTSSRAATPEDYYGHLRTVVDAIKQDTRPGPLQDHLLRRSYRVELLRPVGEPRVLQRTGKALERYFTVVRRMALDAYPPGVRDGLPALTRLRAHLLEEGHLDSLVELARRTKDLKPELTVDDIHWYADKLHITTTFGMSHPDGRPLALIERYGRLLLDPDLLAGIKGAEDWEAPHPLSHAHAEILVHDTPRNLWWFPPADLSPRTQPLGPGRHRVILTGDTVIDPVTLSGGHPMPPGPHLVWANAQLLGVGRRARLSPPDDGPNAAGLRLTAARTGTPPRLVTPGWTGPTSQLCLYAGHPTQTTFPHSLLLRTTSSPTLRRAVRTLLDHLPPDVRHRATKLAREADPWSGA
;
A
#
# COMPACT_ATOMS: atom_id res chain seq x y z
N MET A 1 0.69 -72.47 -11.84
CA MET A 1 0.02 -71.19 -12.14
C MET A 1 -0.29 -70.54 -10.80
N GLU A 2 0.70 -69.87 -10.22
CA GLU A 2 0.50 -69.07 -9.00
C GLU A 2 -0.05 -67.71 -9.42
N GLN A 3 -1.17 -67.32 -8.81
CA GLN A 3 -1.75 -66.00 -8.97
C GLN A 3 -0.95 -65.03 -8.08
N GLN A 4 -0.26 -64.08 -8.69
CA GLN A 4 0.31 -62.93 -7.98
C GLN A 4 -0.80 -61.91 -7.75
N GLU A 5 -1.23 -61.78 -6.50
CA GLU A 5 -1.99 -60.62 -6.03
C GLU A 5 -1.08 -59.39 -6.08
N THR A 6 -1.37 -58.46 -6.99
CA THR A 6 -0.75 -57.14 -7.01
C THR A 6 -1.38 -56.29 -5.92
N CYS A 7 -0.60 -55.96 -4.89
CA CYS A 7 -0.95 -54.94 -3.90
C CYS A 7 -1.15 -53.59 -4.63
N PRO A 8 -2.23 -52.83 -4.35
CA PRO A 8 -2.37 -51.49 -4.91
C PRO A 8 -1.21 -50.60 -4.42
N PRO A 9 -0.77 -49.62 -5.22
CA PRO A 9 0.23 -48.66 -4.76
C PRO A 9 -0.31 -47.96 -3.50
N ALA A 10 0.53 -47.81 -2.48
CA ALA A 10 0.20 -47.03 -1.31
C ALA A 10 -0.23 -45.63 -1.77
N GLU A 11 -1.48 -45.24 -1.49
CA GLU A 11 -1.90 -43.84 -1.59
C GLU A 11 -0.92 -43.03 -0.73
N GLU A 12 -0.07 -42.22 -1.37
CA GLU A 12 0.67 -41.18 -0.68
C GLU A 12 -0.36 -40.34 0.07
N ALA A 13 -0.30 -40.36 1.41
CA ALA A 13 -1.13 -39.50 2.23
C ALA A 13 -1.04 -38.07 1.67
N PRO A 14 -2.16 -37.37 1.45
CA PRO A 14 -2.13 -36.07 0.79
C PRO A 14 -1.18 -35.15 1.55
N THR A 15 -0.10 -34.72 0.90
CA THR A 15 0.85 -33.79 1.47
C THR A 15 0.15 -32.46 1.65
N LEU A 16 -0.03 -32.02 2.90
CA LEU A 16 -0.57 -30.70 3.20
C LEU A 16 0.27 -29.65 2.46
N LYS A 17 -0.41 -28.78 1.72
CA LYS A 17 0.23 -27.76 0.88
C LYS A 17 0.59 -26.53 1.68
N VAL A 18 -0.31 -26.10 2.58
CA VAL A 18 -0.16 -24.87 3.35
C VAL A 18 -0.52 -25.09 4.83
N SER A 19 0.28 -24.53 5.74
CA SER A 19 -0.12 -24.30 7.13
C SER A 19 -0.34 -22.80 7.33
N ILE A 20 -1.56 -22.40 7.67
CA ILE A 20 -1.82 -21.04 8.15
C ILE A 20 -1.39 -20.96 9.61
N VAL A 21 -0.50 -20.04 9.95
CA VAL A 21 -0.02 -19.83 11.33
C VAL A 21 -0.59 -18.53 11.87
N VAL A 22 -1.38 -18.64 12.94
CA VAL A 22 -2.06 -17.50 13.58
C VAL A 22 -1.60 -17.35 15.03
N PRO A 23 -0.79 -16.33 15.36
CA PRO A 23 -0.48 -16.02 16.75
C PRO A 23 -1.69 -15.36 17.42
N VAL A 24 -2.10 -15.88 18.58
CA VAL A 24 -3.28 -15.40 19.31
C VAL A 24 -2.90 -14.92 20.70
N TYR A 25 -3.34 -13.74 21.09
CA TYR A 25 -3.31 -13.23 22.46
C TYR A 25 -4.45 -12.25 22.68
N ASN A 26 -5.38 -12.61 23.57
CA ASN A 26 -6.54 -11.80 23.94
C ASN A 26 -7.31 -11.22 22.73
N ALA A 27 -7.61 -12.06 21.74
CA ALA A 27 -8.42 -11.66 20.59
C ALA A 27 -9.91 -11.67 20.86
N GLY A 28 -10.41 -12.50 21.77
CA GLY A 28 -11.83 -12.69 22.04
C GLY A 28 -12.67 -12.73 20.77
N ARG A 29 -13.58 -11.76 20.59
CA ARG A 29 -14.48 -11.69 19.42
C ARG A 29 -13.80 -11.61 18.06
N TYR A 30 -12.54 -11.17 17.98
CA TYR A 30 -11.83 -11.05 16.69
C TYR A 30 -11.51 -12.42 16.08
N ILE A 31 -11.43 -13.47 16.90
CA ILE A 31 -11.33 -14.86 16.40
C ILE A 31 -12.53 -15.18 15.50
N ASP A 32 -13.74 -14.85 15.93
CA ASP A 32 -14.97 -15.11 15.16
C ASP A 32 -15.06 -14.27 13.87
N LEU A 33 -14.38 -13.12 13.84
CA LEU A 33 -14.31 -12.25 12.65
C LEU A 33 -13.27 -12.76 11.65
N CYS A 34 -12.12 -13.24 12.15
CA CYS A 34 -11.01 -13.74 11.36
C CYS A 34 -11.27 -15.14 10.79
N SER A 35 -11.73 -16.07 11.64
CA SER A 35 -11.77 -17.51 11.34
C SER A 35 -12.59 -17.90 10.10
N PRO A 36 -13.76 -17.27 9.79
CA PRO A 36 -14.53 -17.68 8.61
C PRO A 36 -13.74 -17.52 7.31
N SER A 37 -12.86 -16.50 7.24
CA SER A 37 -12.01 -16.27 6.07
C SER A 37 -10.92 -17.34 5.90
N LEU A 38 -10.45 -17.91 7.02
CA LEU A 38 -9.39 -18.93 7.02
C LEU A 38 -9.95 -20.33 6.82
N LEU A 39 -11.16 -20.60 7.32
CA LEU A 39 -11.84 -21.89 7.23
C LEU A 39 -12.36 -22.21 5.83
N HIS A 40 -12.61 -21.20 5.00
CA HIS A 40 -13.27 -21.39 3.69
C HIS A 40 -12.39 -20.93 2.54
N GLN A 41 -11.25 -21.60 2.37
CA GLN A 41 -10.33 -21.36 1.26
C GLN A 41 -10.61 -22.34 0.11
N THR A 42 -10.57 -21.83 -1.12
CA THR A 42 -10.79 -22.62 -2.34
C THR A 42 -9.70 -23.65 -2.64
N LEU A 43 -8.58 -23.62 -1.91
CA LEU A 43 -7.52 -24.62 -2.00
C LEU A 43 -7.99 -26.05 -1.63
N GLY A 44 -9.08 -26.17 -0.86
CA GLY A 44 -9.62 -27.42 -0.34
C GLY A 44 -9.18 -27.68 1.10
N GLU A 45 -10.12 -27.98 2.00
CA GLU A 45 -9.87 -28.15 3.45
C GLU A 45 -8.92 -29.32 3.78
N ASP A 46 -8.78 -30.29 2.88
CA ASP A 46 -7.84 -31.41 2.98
C ASP A 46 -6.40 -31.03 2.59
N ALA A 47 -6.23 -29.88 1.95
CA ALA A 47 -4.95 -29.42 1.43
C ALA A 47 -4.24 -28.38 2.32
N TYR A 48 -4.87 -27.90 3.39
CA TYR A 48 -4.24 -26.99 4.35
C TYR A 48 -4.64 -27.28 5.80
N GLU A 49 -3.87 -26.76 6.74
CA GLU A 49 -4.25 -26.71 8.15
C GLU A 49 -4.18 -25.27 8.68
N ILE A 50 -4.91 -24.99 9.76
CA ILE A 50 -4.81 -23.75 10.51
C ILE A 50 -4.22 -24.06 11.88
N VAL A 51 -3.08 -23.47 12.20
CA VAL A 51 -2.39 -23.62 13.48
C VAL A 51 -2.54 -22.30 14.25
N TYR A 52 -3.52 -22.26 15.14
CA TYR A 52 -3.64 -21.20 16.14
C TYR A 52 -2.67 -21.48 17.28
N VAL A 53 -1.82 -20.50 17.59
CA VAL A 53 -0.91 -20.56 18.73
C VAL A 53 -1.34 -19.50 19.74
N ASP A 54 -2.07 -19.95 20.76
CA ASP A 54 -2.54 -19.14 21.88
C ASP A 54 -1.40 -18.88 22.87
N ASP A 55 -0.96 -17.63 22.91
CA ASP A 55 0.14 -17.11 23.71
C ASP A 55 -0.33 -16.74 25.13
N GLY A 56 -1.04 -17.67 25.78
CA GLY A 56 -1.50 -17.52 27.16
C GLY A 56 -2.59 -16.46 27.34
N SER A 57 -3.62 -16.48 26.49
CA SER A 57 -4.77 -15.58 26.62
C SER A 57 -5.50 -15.76 27.96
N THR A 58 -6.00 -14.65 28.51
CA THR A 58 -6.73 -14.60 29.78
C THR A 58 -8.20 -14.22 29.61
N ASP A 59 -8.63 -13.96 28.38
CA ASP A 59 -10.03 -13.73 28.00
C ASP A 59 -10.69 -15.01 27.48
N ASP A 60 -11.78 -14.90 26.70
CA ASP A 60 -12.49 -16.05 26.14
C ASP A 60 -11.84 -16.63 24.87
N SER A 61 -10.64 -16.17 24.47
CA SER A 61 -9.95 -16.64 23.25
C SER A 61 -9.71 -18.15 23.24
N ALA A 62 -9.17 -18.71 24.34
CA ALA A 62 -8.87 -20.14 24.42
C ALA A 62 -10.13 -21.00 24.26
N GLN A 63 -11.26 -20.55 24.84
CA GLN A 63 -12.55 -21.24 24.69
C GLN A 63 -13.05 -21.22 23.25
N ARG A 64 -12.93 -20.08 22.57
CA ARG A 64 -13.35 -19.92 21.16
C ARG A 64 -12.53 -20.80 20.23
N LEU A 65 -11.20 -20.80 20.40
CA LEU A 65 -10.29 -21.66 19.66
C LEU A 65 -10.60 -23.15 19.88
N GLY A 66 -10.93 -23.55 21.11
CA GLY A 66 -11.33 -24.93 21.42
C GLY A 66 -12.58 -25.38 20.67
N ARG A 67 -13.56 -24.49 20.46
CA ARG A 67 -14.76 -24.79 19.64
C ARG A 67 -14.39 -24.97 18.18
N LEU A 68 -13.57 -24.05 17.62
CA LEU A 68 -13.11 -24.16 16.23
C LEU A 68 -12.37 -25.47 15.96
N ALA A 69 -11.47 -25.88 16.86
CA ALA A 69 -10.74 -27.14 16.73
C ALA A 69 -11.64 -28.39 16.84
N ALA A 70 -12.73 -28.31 17.61
CA ALA A 70 -13.69 -29.40 17.74
C ALA A 70 -14.61 -29.52 16.51
N GLU A 71 -14.92 -28.40 15.85
CA GLU A 71 -15.82 -28.33 14.70
C GLU A 71 -15.09 -28.57 13.37
N HIS A 72 -13.81 -28.23 13.27
CA HIS A 72 -13.05 -28.26 12.01
C HIS A 72 -11.79 -29.14 12.13
N PRO A 73 -11.74 -30.31 11.47
CA PRO A 73 -10.62 -31.25 11.58
C PRO A 73 -9.25 -30.72 11.13
N HIS A 74 -9.25 -29.71 10.25
CA HIS A 74 -8.04 -29.06 9.75
C HIS A 74 -7.58 -27.89 10.64
N VAL A 75 -8.22 -27.66 11.79
CA VAL A 75 -7.83 -26.66 12.79
C VAL A 75 -7.09 -27.32 13.95
N ARG A 76 -5.94 -26.77 14.31
CA ARG A 76 -5.16 -27.14 15.48
C ARG A 76 -4.90 -25.93 16.37
N VAL A 77 -4.99 -26.15 17.67
CA VAL A 77 -4.73 -25.13 18.69
C VAL A 77 -3.58 -25.60 19.56
N VAL A 78 -2.64 -24.69 19.79
CA VAL A 78 -1.47 -24.91 20.63
C VAL A 78 -1.49 -23.82 21.69
N HIS A 79 -1.47 -24.21 22.96
CA HIS A 79 -1.41 -23.27 24.07
C HIS A 79 0.02 -23.21 24.61
N GLN A 80 0.47 -22.00 24.94
CA GLN A 80 1.74 -21.77 25.61
C GLN A 80 1.60 -20.69 26.69
N GLU A 81 2.62 -20.57 27.55
CA GLU A 81 2.73 -19.41 28.44
C GLU A 81 3.01 -18.13 27.64
N ASN A 82 2.37 -17.03 28.04
CA ASN A 82 2.45 -15.73 27.39
C ASN A 82 3.89 -15.24 27.25
N SER A 83 4.32 -15.07 26.00
CA SER A 83 5.64 -14.62 25.62
C SER A 83 5.79 -13.09 25.59
N GLY A 84 4.67 -12.38 25.63
CA GLY A 84 4.57 -10.92 25.59
C GLY A 84 4.59 -10.31 24.19
N TRP A 85 4.83 -11.09 23.12
CA TRP A 85 5.01 -10.62 21.75
C TRP A 85 4.69 -11.69 20.68
N PRO A 86 4.25 -11.35 19.45
CA PRO A 86 3.88 -12.35 18.44
C PRO A 86 5.03 -13.22 17.89
N GLY A 87 6.29 -12.91 18.19
CA GLY A 87 7.45 -13.64 17.63
C GLY A 87 7.50 -15.12 18.02
N LYS A 88 7.40 -15.41 19.33
CA LYS A 88 7.43 -16.80 19.84
C LYS A 88 6.26 -17.66 19.33
N PRO A 89 4.98 -17.23 19.38
CA PRO A 89 3.89 -18.03 18.85
C PRO A 89 4.02 -18.28 17.34
N ARG A 90 4.51 -17.32 16.54
CA ARG A 90 4.83 -17.55 15.12
C ARG A 90 5.91 -18.62 14.93
N ASN A 91 7.00 -18.57 15.72
CA ASN A 91 8.06 -19.59 15.67
C ASN A 91 7.55 -21.00 16.04
N VAL A 92 6.71 -21.10 17.08
CA VAL A 92 6.06 -22.37 17.47
C VAL A 92 5.19 -22.90 16.34
N GLY A 93 4.39 -22.02 15.72
CA GLY A 93 3.55 -22.38 14.57
C GLY A 93 4.36 -22.94 13.40
N VAL A 94 5.47 -22.30 13.02
CA VAL A 94 6.35 -22.79 11.94
C VAL A 94 6.91 -24.19 12.25
N ARG A 95 7.34 -24.44 13.49
CA ARG A 95 7.88 -25.75 13.88
C ARG A 95 6.82 -26.86 13.81
N LEU A 96 5.58 -26.53 14.16
CA LEU A 96 4.46 -27.48 14.23
C LEU A 96 3.66 -27.61 12.93
N ALA A 97 3.88 -26.70 11.98
CA ALA A 97 3.33 -26.73 10.64
C ALA A 97 3.75 -28.02 9.92
N ARG A 98 2.82 -28.59 9.17
CA ARG A 98 2.95 -29.79 8.34
C ARG A 98 2.88 -29.48 6.85
N GLY A 99 2.41 -28.29 6.49
CA GLY A 99 2.32 -27.81 5.12
C GLY A 99 3.70 -27.58 4.50
N GLU A 100 3.82 -27.81 3.19
CA GLU A 100 5.02 -27.43 2.41
C GLU A 100 5.33 -25.93 2.54
N TYR A 101 4.27 -25.11 2.61
CA TYR A 101 4.35 -23.67 2.81
C TYR A 101 3.69 -23.23 4.13
N VAL A 102 4.16 -22.11 4.68
CA VAL A 102 3.56 -21.41 5.82
C VAL A 102 3.01 -20.06 5.37
N GLN A 103 1.75 -19.76 5.68
CA GLN A 103 1.15 -18.45 5.52
C GLN A 103 0.90 -17.84 6.90
N PHE A 104 1.53 -16.71 7.21
CA PHE A 104 1.23 -15.99 8.46
C PHE A 104 -0.01 -15.12 8.31
N VAL A 105 -0.89 -15.16 9.31
CA VAL A 105 -2.07 -14.30 9.43
C VAL A 105 -2.19 -13.84 10.88
N ASP A 106 -2.40 -12.54 11.10
CA ASP A 106 -2.67 -12.03 12.45
C ASP A 106 -4.15 -12.28 12.84
N GLN A 107 -4.39 -12.48 14.13
CA GLN A 107 -5.69 -12.87 14.73
C GLN A 107 -6.89 -11.94 14.46
N ASP A 108 -6.63 -10.76 13.90
CA ASP A 108 -7.61 -9.71 13.57
C ASP A 108 -7.74 -9.45 12.06
N ASP A 109 -6.96 -10.12 11.22
CA ASP A 109 -6.96 -9.96 9.76
C ASP A 109 -7.73 -11.07 9.03
N GLU A 110 -7.91 -10.93 7.71
CA GLU A 110 -8.61 -11.91 6.88
C GLU A 110 -7.79 -12.27 5.63
N LEU A 111 -8.02 -13.48 5.10
CA LEU A 111 -7.61 -13.86 3.73
C LEU A 111 -8.79 -13.75 2.77
N THR A 112 -8.53 -13.45 1.50
CA THR A 112 -9.56 -13.59 0.47
C THR A 112 -9.80 -15.08 0.16
N PRO A 113 -10.99 -15.48 -0.34
CA PRO A 113 -11.34 -16.91 -0.53
C PRO A 113 -10.39 -17.70 -1.43
N GLU A 114 -9.75 -17.04 -2.39
CA GLU A 114 -8.81 -17.64 -3.34
C GLU A 114 -7.33 -17.40 -3.00
N ALA A 115 -7.04 -16.75 -1.87
CA ALA A 115 -5.67 -16.36 -1.48
C ALA A 115 -4.72 -17.56 -1.47
N LEU A 116 -5.04 -18.62 -0.74
CA LEU A 116 -4.16 -19.78 -0.61
C LEU A 116 -3.95 -20.48 -1.95
N GLU A 117 -5.00 -20.60 -2.77
CA GLU A 117 -4.93 -21.25 -4.07
C GLU A 117 -3.98 -20.51 -5.02
N HIS A 118 -4.13 -19.19 -5.13
CA HIS A 118 -3.29 -18.37 -6.01
C HIS A 118 -1.84 -18.29 -5.53
N LEU A 119 -1.62 -18.09 -4.23
CA LEU A 119 -0.28 -18.01 -3.64
C LEU A 119 0.48 -19.33 -3.83
N HIS A 120 -0.15 -20.46 -3.48
CA HIS A 120 0.46 -21.78 -3.61
C HIS A 120 0.76 -22.11 -5.07
N ARG A 121 -0.17 -21.81 -5.99
CA ARG A 121 0.03 -22.04 -7.44
C ARG A 121 1.25 -21.28 -7.97
N MET A 122 1.43 -20.03 -7.56
CA MET A 122 2.59 -19.24 -7.93
C MET A 122 3.88 -19.79 -7.30
N ALA A 123 3.82 -20.19 -6.03
CA ALA A 123 4.95 -20.76 -5.31
C ALA A 123 5.50 -22.01 -6.01
N VAL A 124 4.63 -22.99 -6.27
CA VAL A 124 5.01 -24.26 -6.92
C VAL A 124 5.49 -24.04 -8.35
N ARG A 125 4.80 -23.19 -9.12
CA ARG A 125 5.19 -22.87 -10.50
C ARG A 125 6.61 -22.31 -10.58
N ASN A 126 7.00 -21.49 -9.61
CA ASN A 126 8.27 -20.79 -9.64
C ASN A 126 9.36 -21.40 -8.76
N GLY A 127 9.02 -22.34 -7.88
CA GLY A 127 9.93 -22.86 -6.86
C GLY A 127 10.26 -21.81 -5.80
N SER A 128 9.31 -20.93 -5.47
CA SER A 128 9.55 -19.74 -4.67
C SER A 128 9.81 -20.07 -3.21
N ASP A 129 10.81 -19.41 -2.61
CA ASP A 129 11.01 -19.42 -1.17
C ASP A 129 9.99 -18.54 -0.46
N ILE A 130 9.58 -17.45 -1.12
CA ILE A 130 8.64 -16.45 -0.59
C ILE A 130 7.68 -16.01 -1.70
N VAL A 131 6.39 -15.92 -1.40
CA VAL A 131 5.37 -15.32 -2.27
C VAL A 131 4.68 -14.16 -1.55
N LEU A 132 4.74 -12.98 -2.16
CA LEU A 132 4.05 -11.78 -1.71
C LEU A 132 2.65 -11.73 -2.32
N GLY A 133 1.60 -11.89 -1.52
CA GLY A 133 0.23 -11.63 -1.94
C GLY A 133 -0.15 -10.16 -1.77
N LYS A 134 -0.91 -9.61 -2.73
CA LYS A 134 -1.40 -8.23 -2.63
C LYS A 134 -2.19 -8.02 -1.34
N VAL A 135 -1.74 -7.04 -0.58
CA VAL A 135 -2.38 -6.63 0.67
C VAL A 135 -3.34 -5.48 0.41
N ILE A 136 -4.54 -5.58 0.97
CA ILE A 136 -5.56 -4.53 0.99
C ILE A 136 -5.97 -4.23 2.42
N GLY A 137 -6.80 -3.20 2.64
CA GLY A 137 -7.37 -2.94 3.96
C GLY A 137 -7.46 -1.47 4.31
N THR A 138 -7.88 -1.19 5.55
CA THR A 138 -8.26 0.16 6.00
C THR A 138 -7.11 0.97 6.58
N MET A 139 -5.91 0.38 6.72
CA MET A 139 -4.80 0.95 7.49
C MET A 139 -3.66 1.56 6.67
N GLN A 140 -3.46 1.15 5.41
CA GLN A 140 -2.32 1.62 4.60
C GLN A 140 -2.75 2.05 3.19
N GLY A 141 -1.98 2.98 2.63
CA GLY A 141 -2.12 3.41 1.25
C GLY A 141 -1.54 2.38 0.26
N PRO A 142 -1.65 2.65 -1.05
CA PRO A 142 -1.11 1.77 -2.09
C PRO A 142 0.38 1.50 -1.89
N SER A 143 0.78 0.24 -2.04
CA SER A 143 2.19 -0.19 -2.03
C SER A 143 2.66 -0.45 -3.46
N ASN A 144 3.80 0.13 -3.83
CA ASN A 144 4.42 -0.03 -5.14
C ASN A 144 4.93 -1.47 -5.40
N VAL A 145 5.07 -2.29 -4.35
CA VAL A 145 5.42 -3.71 -4.48
C VAL A 145 4.36 -4.46 -5.29
N PHE A 146 3.07 -4.10 -5.15
CA PHE A 146 1.95 -4.80 -5.78
C PHE A 146 1.44 -4.15 -7.06
N ARG A 147 2.34 -3.51 -7.82
CA ARG A 147 1.99 -2.90 -9.12
C ARG A 147 1.63 -3.93 -10.17
N CYS A 148 2.38 -5.02 -10.22
CA CYS A 148 2.22 -6.10 -11.19
C CYS A 148 2.70 -7.41 -10.59
N ASN A 149 2.42 -8.51 -11.29
CA ASN A 149 3.00 -9.80 -10.93
C ASN A 149 4.48 -9.83 -11.31
N VAL A 150 5.29 -10.42 -10.46
CA VAL A 150 6.71 -10.70 -10.74
C VAL A 150 6.94 -12.18 -10.44
N GLU A 151 7.24 -12.96 -11.47
CA GLU A 151 7.38 -14.41 -11.35
C GLU A 151 8.58 -14.79 -10.47
N ARG A 152 9.75 -14.18 -10.70
CA ARG A 152 10.97 -14.43 -9.95
C ARG A 152 11.75 -13.14 -9.79
N CYS A 153 12.13 -12.83 -8.56
CA CYS A 153 12.93 -11.66 -8.19
C CYS A 153 13.70 -11.92 -6.89
N THR A 154 14.56 -10.97 -6.55
CA THR A 154 15.30 -10.88 -5.29
C THR A 154 15.28 -9.43 -4.78
N VAL A 155 16.08 -9.13 -3.76
CA VAL A 155 16.25 -7.76 -3.26
C VAL A 155 17.01 -6.83 -4.22
N GLU A 156 17.69 -7.39 -5.23
CA GLU A 156 18.50 -6.62 -6.17
C GLU A 156 17.68 -5.98 -7.30
N ASP A 157 16.57 -6.62 -7.68
CA ASP A 157 15.78 -6.28 -8.87
C ASP A 157 14.31 -5.95 -8.57
N ALA A 158 13.84 -6.16 -7.33
CA ALA A 158 12.49 -5.82 -6.90
C ALA A 158 12.45 -5.03 -5.57
N PRO A 159 11.45 -4.16 -5.35
CA PRO A 159 11.36 -3.30 -4.17
C PRO A 159 10.86 -4.03 -2.92
N LEU A 160 11.36 -5.24 -2.65
CA LEU A 160 10.89 -6.12 -1.56
C LEU A 160 10.94 -5.45 -0.18
N PHE A 161 11.95 -4.60 0.05
CA PHE A 161 12.15 -3.87 1.32
C PHE A 161 11.10 -2.78 1.57
N GLU A 162 10.26 -2.43 0.58
CA GLU A 162 9.09 -1.59 0.81
C GLU A 162 7.97 -2.35 1.56
N SER A 163 8.05 -3.69 1.67
CA SER A 163 7.11 -4.53 2.43
C SER A 163 7.83 -5.52 3.35
N LEU A 164 8.05 -5.10 4.60
CA LEU A 164 8.75 -5.87 5.65
C LEU A 164 7.83 -6.51 6.70
N THR A 165 6.54 -6.65 6.40
CA THR A 165 5.59 -7.39 7.24
C THR A 165 5.63 -8.90 6.94
N PRO A 166 5.27 -9.79 7.88
CA PRO A 166 5.40 -11.23 7.67
C PRO A 166 4.19 -11.86 6.96
N HIS A 167 3.15 -11.08 6.62
CA HIS A 167 1.88 -11.55 6.04
C HIS A 167 2.03 -12.06 4.59
N LYS A 168 2.76 -13.16 4.41
CA LYS A 168 3.22 -13.72 3.14
C LYS A 168 3.29 -15.24 3.25
N MET A 169 3.43 -15.90 2.11
CA MET A 169 3.63 -17.35 2.04
C MET A 169 5.12 -17.65 1.95
N PHE A 170 5.63 -18.56 2.77
CA PHE A 170 7.03 -18.96 2.85
C PHE A 170 7.16 -20.47 2.68
N ARG A 171 8.15 -20.93 1.92
CA ARG A 171 8.48 -22.36 1.91
C ARG A 171 8.97 -22.75 3.30
N ARG A 172 8.31 -23.73 3.92
CA ARG A 172 8.58 -24.12 5.31
C ARG A 172 10.02 -24.58 5.49
N ASP A 173 10.48 -25.46 4.60
CA ASP A 173 11.83 -26.01 4.67
C ASP A 173 12.91 -24.95 4.49
N PHE A 174 12.64 -23.90 3.70
CA PHE A 174 13.54 -22.73 3.59
C PHE A 174 13.68 -22.00 4.93
N LEU A 175 12.58 -21.74 5.64
CA LEU A 175 12.64 -21.10 6.96
C LEU A 175 13.45 -21.93 7.96
N LEU A 176 13.25 -23.26 7.94
CA LEU A 176 13.91 -24.17 8.86
C LEU A 176 15.40 -24.37 8.53
N SER A 177 15.76 -24.60 7.27
CA SER A 177 17.14 -24.88 6.85
C SER A 177 18.05 -23.67 7.00
N GLU A 178 17.51 -22.47 6.78
CA GLU A 178 18.25 -21.20 6.91
C GLU A 178 18.21 -20.61 8.33
N GLY A 179 17.54 -21.29 9.27
CA GLY A 179 17.40 -20.84 10.66
C GLY A 179 16.70 -19.48 10.78
N ILE A 180 15.72 -19.20 9.91
CA ILE A 180 15.01 -17.92 9.89
C ILE A 180 13.86 -17.97 10.91
N THR A 181 14.04 -17.26 12.02
CA THR A 181 13.07 -17.17 13.10
C THR A 181 12.81 -15.73 13.51
N PHE A 182 11.62 -15.48 14.07
CA PHE A 182 11.32 -14.21 14.71
C PHE A 182 12.14 -14.08 16.00
N PRO A 183 12.67 -12.89 16.32
CA PRO A 183 13.15 -12.59 17.66
C PRO A 183 12.06 -12.86 18.71
N GLU A 184 12.40 -13.56 19.79
CA GLU A 184 11.48 -13.84 20.89
C GLU A 184 11.60 -12.77 21.99
N GLY A 185 10.47 -12.44 22.62
CA GLY A 185 10.35 -11.34 23.59
C GLY A 185 9.82 -10.04 22.98
N PRO A 186 9.70 -8.95 23.77
CA PRO A 186 9.09 -7.68 23.37
C PRO A 186 10.00 -6.84 22.45
N VAL A 187 10.40 -7.41 21.32
CA VAL A 187 11.29 -6.81 20.33
C VAL A 187 10.46 -6.03 19.33
N ARG A 188 10.63 -4.71 19.25
CA ARG A 188 10.02 -3.93 18.17
C ARG A 188 10.67 -4.27 16.84
N LEU A 189 9.90 -4.23 15.76
CA LEU A 189 10.40 -4.52 14.41
C LEU A 189 10.91 -5.96 14.28
N GLU A 190 10.34 -6.89 15.07
CA GLU A 190 10.66 -8.31 15.00
C GLU A 190 10.34 -8.87 13.61
N ASP A 191 9.28 -8.34 12.99
CA ASP A 191 8.88 -8.62 11.63
C ASP A 191 9.91 -8.14 10.62
N GLN A 192 10.42 -6.92 10.78
CA GLN A 192 11.45 -6.40 9.89
C GLN A 192 12.74 -7.22 9.96
N LEU A 193 13.15 -7.63 11.17
CA LEU A 193 14.34 -8.47 11.32
C LEU A 193 14.15 -9.86 10.70
N PHE A 194 12.98 -10.47 10.89
CA PHE A 194 12.60 -11.72 10.22
C PHE A 194 12.64 -11.56 8.69
N MET A 195 12.00 -10.52 8.15
CA MET A 195 11.90 -10.30 6.71
C MET A 195 13.23 -9.93 6.05
N VAL A 196 14.09 -9.15 6.72
CA VAL A 196 15.44 -8.85 6.23
C VAL A 196 16.23 -10.14 6.04
N ARG A 197 16.25 -11.02 7.05
CA ARG A 197 16.93 -12.32 6.97
C ARG A 197 16.33 -13.22 5.89
N ALA A 198 15.00 -13.26 5.80
CA ALA A 198 14.31 -14.05 4.80
C ALA A 198 14.64 -13.58 3.38
N TYR A 199 14.53 -12.28 3.10
CA TYR A 199 14.77 -11.75 1.76
C TYR A 199 16.23 -11.86 1.31
N LEU A 200 17.19 -11.66 2.21
CA LEU A 200 18.62 -11.76 1.88
C LEU A 200 19.08 -13.20 1.61
N ARG A 201 18.35 -14.20 2.10
CA ARG A 201 18.67 -15.63 1.94
C ARG A 201 17.81 -16.33 0.89
N ALA A 202 16.66 -15.75 0.53
CA ALA A 202 15.78 -16.29 -0.49
C ALA A 202 16.47 -16.28 -1.86
N LYS A 203 16.43 -17.42 -2.55
CA LYS A 203 16.90 -17.58 -3.92
C LYS A 203 15.82 -17.19 -4.93
N THR A 204 14.56 -17.36 -4.58
CA THR A 204 13.43 -16.98 -5.46
C THR A 204 12.30 -16.38 -4.66
N VAL A 205 11.98 -15.13 -4.96
CA VAL A 205 10.79 -14.44 -4.44
C VAL A 205 9.82 -14.18 -5.59
N SER A 206 8.53 -14.38 -5.35
CA SER A 206 7.45 -14.05 -6.28
C SER A 206 6.54 -12.97 -5.72
N ILE A 207 5.96 -12.16 -6.60
CA ILE A 207 4.98 -11.12 -6.24
C ILE A 207 3.70 -11.37 -7.03
N LEU A 208 2.59 -11.54 -6.32
CA LEU A 208 1.23 -11.62 -6.85
C LEU A 208 0.53 -10.28 -6.58
N GLY A 209 0.59 -9.37 -7.56
CA GLY A 209 0.11 -7.98 -7.47
C GLY A 209 -1.28 -7.75 -8.07
N ASP A 210 -1.85 -8.74 -8.74
CA ASP A 210 -3.14 -8.67 -9.42
C ASP A 210 -4.33 -9.16 -8.60
N HIS A 211 -4.07 -10.08 -7.67
CA HIS A 211 -5.10 -10.70 -6.86
C HIS A 211 -4.95 -10.29 -5.38
N PRO A 212 -5.95 -9.63 -4.76
CA PRO A 212 -5.92 -9.38 -3.32
C PRO A 212 -5.89 -10.69 -2.57
N CYS A 213 -4.93 -10.87 -1.67
CA CYS A 213 -4.76 -12.10 -0.89
C CYS A 213 -5.00 -11.88 0.60
N TYR A 214 -4.64 -10.71 1.10
CA TYR A 214 -4.60 -10.43 2.53
C TYR A 214 -5.31 -9.11 2.83
N VAL A 215 -6.16 -9.10 3.86
CA VAL A 215 -6.98 -7.95 4.24
C VAL A 215 -6.61 -7.48 5.64
N TRP A 216 -5.93 -6.33 5.74
CA TRP A 216 -5.66 -5.68 7.01
C TRP A 216 -6.91 -5.05 7.60
N LYS A 217 -7.23 -5.44 8.83
CA LYS A 217 -8.32 -4.85 9.59
C LYS A 217 -7.77 -4.03 10.75
N ARG A 218 -8.29 -2.82 10.86
CA ARG A 218 -8.11 -2.05 12.08
C ARG A 218 -9.09 -2.56 13.12
N ARG A 219 -8.58 -2.94 14.29
CA ARG A 219 -9.41 -3.21 15.46
C ARG A 219 -10.08 -1.92 15.92
N ASP A 220 -11.36 -2.00 16.27
CA ASP A 220 -12.09 -0.86 16.80
C ASP A 220 -11.75 -0.57 18.28
N ASP A 221 -11.12 -1.52 18.97
CA ASP A 221 -10.67 -1.41 20.36
C ASP A 221 -9.25 -0.81 20.52
N GLY A 222 -8.54 -0.56 19.40
CA GLY A 222 -7.19 -0.01 19.40
C GLY A 222 -6.07 -0.98 19.83
N GLY A 223 -6.38 -2.26 20.02
CA GLY A 223 -5.49 -3.30 20.57
C GLY A 223 -4.42 -3.85 19.62
N ASN A 224 -4.17 -3.27 18.45
CA ASN A 224 -3.12 -3.75 17.54
C ASN A 224 -1.73 -3.64 18.20
N THR A 225 -0.90 -4.69 18.15
CA THR A 225 0.44 -4.72 18.82
C THR A 225 1.35 -3.55 18.41
N SER A 226 1.21 -3.07 17.17
CA SER A 226 1.93 -1.90 16.66
C SER A 226 1.56 -0.57 17.35
N SER A 227 0.46 -0.51 18.11
CA SER A 227 -0.02 0.69 18.81
C SER A 227 0.57 0.90 20.21
N ARG A 228 1.20 -0.12 20.80
CA ARG A 228 1.84 0.00 22.12
C ARG A 228 2.86 1.17 22.11
N ALA A 229 3.01 1.91 23.20
CA ALA A 229 4.02 2.96 23.28
C ALA A 229 5.44 2.34 23.34
N ALA A 230 6.43 3.00 22.75
CA ALA A 230 7.85 2.68 22.92
C ALA A 230 8.61 4.00 23.11
N THR A 231 9.62 4.00 23.97
CA THR A 231 10.55 5.13 24.03
C THR A 231 11.36 5.19 22.73
N PRO A 232 11.84 6.36 22.29
CA PRO A 232 12.70 6.42 21.11
C PRO A 232 13.94 5.55 21.30
N GLU A 233 14.55 5.52 22.49
CA GLU A 233 15.74 4.72 22.78
C GLU A 233 15.49 3.22 22.56
N ASP A 234 14.39 2.68 23.07
CA ASP A 234 14.04 1.27 22.87
C ASP A 234 13.76 0.97 21.39
N TYR A 235 13.03 1.85 20.71
CA TYR A 235 12.67 1.67 19.31
C TYR A 235 13.92 1.66 18.41
N TYR A 236 14.81 2.65 18.57
CA TYR A 236 16.03 2.77 17.76
C TYR A 236 17.11 1.75 18.17
N GLY A 237 17.07 1.26 19.41
CA GLY A 237 17.85 0.09 19.83
C GLY A 237 17.47 -1.16 19.04
N HIS A 238 16.17 -1.43 18.88
CA HIS A 238 15.72 -2.52 18.02
C HIS A 238 15.95 -2.25 16.52
N LEU A 239 15.79 -1.01 16.04
CA LEU A 239 16.13 -0.69 14.65
C LEU A 239 17.61 -0.97 14.34
N ARG A 240 18.51 -0.75 15.30
CA ARG A 240 19.92 -1.07 15.14
C ARG A 240 20.16 -2.54 14.85
N THR A 241 19.43 -3.46 15.48
CA THR A 241 19.58 -4.89 15.19
C THR A 241 19.15 -5.23 13.77
N VAL A 242 18.13 -4.56 13.23
CA VAL A 242 17.72 -4.68 11.82
C VAL A 242 18.81 -4.15 10.89
N VAL A 243 19.35 -2.96 11.15
CA VAL A 243 20.43 -2.35 10.36
C VAL A 243 21.69 -3.22 10.37
N ASP A 244 22.07 -3.75 11.53
CA ASP A 244 23.25 -4.60 11.66
C ASP A 244 23.06 -5.93 10.95
N ALA A 245 21.84 -6.51 10.95
CA ALA A 245 21.54 -7.71 10.16
C ALA A 245 21.70 -7.46 8.65
N ILE A 246 21.25 -6.31 8.13
CA ILE A 246 21.48 -5.95 6.72
C ILE A 246 22.99 -5.88 6.43
N LYS A 247 23.76 -5.26 7.33
CA LYS A 247 25.22 -5.12 7.15
C LYS A 247 25.99 -6.43 7.27
N GLN A 248 25.52 -7.37 8.08
CA GLN A 248 26.14 -8.68 8.25
C GLN A 248 25.93 -9.56 7.02
N ASP A 249 24.73 -9.52 6.45
CA ASP A 249 24.34 -10.37 5.31
C ASP A 249 24.60 -9.68 3.95
N THR A 250 25.25 -8.51 3.92
CA THR A 250 25.67 -7.82 2.70
C THR A 250 27.08 -7.25 2.80
N ARG A 251 27.72 -6.95 1.66
CA ARG A 251 29.01 -6.25 1.63
C ARG A 251 28.79 -4.73 1.52
N PRO A 252 29.65 -3.89 2.14
CA PRO A 252 29.63 -2.46 1.91
C PRO A 252 29.67 -2.12 0.42
N GLY A 253 28.74 -1.28 -0.03
CA GLY A 253 28.59 -0.93 -1.44
C GLY A 253 27.15 -0.57 -1.82
N PRO A 254 26.87 -0.39 -3.12
CA PRO A 254 25.61 0.15 -3.62
C PRO A 254 24.36 -0.63 -3.17
N LEU A 255 24.44 -1.96 -3.10
CA LEU A 255 23.32 -2.79 -2.64
C LEU A 255 23.03 -2.56 -1.15
N GLN A 256 24.04 -2.63 -0.29
CA GLN A 256 23.88 -2.37 1.14
C GLN A 256 23.30 -0.96 1.39
N ASP A 257 23.84 0.04 0.69
CA ASP A 257 23.34 1.42 0.78
C ASP A 257 21.88 1.51 0.32
N HIS A 258 21.50 0.80 -0.75
CA HIS A 258 20.13 0.74 -1.23
C HIS A 258 19.18 0.15 -0.19
N LEU A 259 19.54 -0.99 0.42
CA LEU A 259 18.70 -1.66 1.42
C LEU A 259 18.56 -0.83 2.71
N LEU A 260 19.66 -0.24 3.18
CA LEU A 260 19.66 0.66 4.34
C LEU A 260 18.89 1.96 4.08
N ARG A 261 18.80 2.42 2.83
CA ARG A 261 18.11 3.68 2.49
C ARG A 261 16.64 3.65 2.82
N ARG A 262 15.98 2.49 2.69
CA ARG A 262 14.57 2.35 3.07
C ARG A 262 14.39 2.65 4.55
N SER A 263 15.20 2.06 5.43
CA SER A 263 15.05 2.28 6.88
C SER A 263 15.48 3.68 7.30
N TYR A 264 16.50 4.23 6.64
CA TYR A 264 16.90 5.62 6.83
C TYR A 264 15.76 6.59 6.48
N ARG A 265 15.08 6.37 5.34
CA ARG A 265 13.95 7.23 4.91
C ARG A 265 12.73 7.07 5.81
N VAL A 266 12.34 5.83 6.14
CA VAL A 266 11.05 5.52 6.78
C VAL A 266 11.11 5.64 8.30
N GLU A 267 12.18 5.14 8.93
CA GLU A 267 12.31 5.13 10.40
C GLU A 267 13.07 6.33 10.92
N LEU A 268 14.07 6.88 10.20
CA LEU A 268 14.81 8.05 10.69
C LEU A 268 14.20 9.35 10.18
N LEU A 269 14.16 9.56 8.87
CA LEU A 269 13.81 10.86 8.28
C LEU A 269 12.32 11.20 8.35
N ARG A 270 11.42 10.22 8.20
CA ARG A 270 9.97 10.47 8.23
C ARG A 270 9.47 10.94 9.62
N PRO A 271 9.91 10.37 10.76
CA PRO A 271 9.52 10.88 12.07
C PRO A 271 10.01 12.29 12.41
N VAL A 272 11.15 12.70 11.85
CA VAL A 272 11.71 14.07 11.95
C VAL A 272 11.29 14.95 10.75
N GLY A 273 10.34 14.50 9.94
CA GLY A 273 9.74 15.26 8.85
C GLY A 273 8.28 15.62 9.13
N GLU A 274 7.63 16.26 8.16
CA GLU A 274 6.20 16.57 8.23
C GLU A 274 5.33 15.30 8.05
N PRO A 275 4.17 15.23 8.72
CA PRO A 275 3.67 16.15 9.75
C PRO A 275 4.19 15.84 11.17
N ARG A 276 4.93 14.73 11.34
CA ARG A 276 5.26 14.12 12.65
C ARG A 276 6.14 14.97 13.54
N VAL A 277 7.14 15.66 12.99
CA VAL A 277 8.02 16.52 13.78
C VAL A 277 7.26 17.72 14.36
N LEU A 278 6.27 18.23 13.61
CA LEU A 278 5.44 19.36 14.00
C LEU A 278 4.42 19.03 15.09
N GLN A 279 4.23 17.74 15.39
CA GLN A 279 3.35 17.26 16.47
C GLN A 279 4.09 17.15 17.81
N ARG A 280 5.41 17.38 17.84
CA ARG A 280 6.23 17.32 19.05
C ARG A 280 6.79 18.71 19.37
N THR A 281 6.90 19.03 20.65
CA THR A 281 7.42 20.32 21.13
C THR A 281 8.32 20.15 22.36
N GLY A 282 9.14 21.17 22.63
CA GLY A 282 10.02 21.24 23.79
C GLY A 282 10.94 20.03 23.96
N LYS A 283 11.13 19.60 25.22
CA LYS A 283 12.05 18.51 25.59
C LYS A 283 11.76 17.17 24.89
N ALA A 284 10.49 16.90 24.56
CA ALA A 284 10.13 15.66 23.87
C ALA A 284 10.67 15.64 22.42
N LEU A 285 10.60 16.79 21.73
CA LEU A 285 11.17 16.95 20.40
C LEU A 285 12.71 16.86 20.44
N GLU A 286 13.35 17.56 21.37
CA GLU A 286 14.81 17.54 21.55
C GLU A 286 15.35 16.13 21.83
N ARG A 287 14.72 15.41 22.76
CA ARG A 287 15.07 14.02 23.08
C ARG A 287 14.94 13.13 21.84
N TYR A 288 13.80 13.21 21.14
CA TYR A 288 13.55 12.38 19.97
C TYR A 288 14.59 12.66 18.88
N PHE A 289 14.82 13.94 18.53
CA PHE A 289 15.81 14.37 17.55
C PHE A 289 17.22 13.85 17.90
N THR A 290 17.62 13.96 19.17
CA THR A 290 18.94 13.50 19.63
C THR A 290 19.14 12.01 19.40
N VAL A 291 18.13 11.18 19.71
CA VAL A 291 18.20 9.72 19.50
C VAL A 291 18.27 9.39 18.02
N VAL A 292 17.43 10.00 17.18
CA VAL A 292 17.43 9.76 15.72
C VAL A 292 18.76 10.20 15.10
N ARG A 293 19.27 11.37 15.48
CA ARG A 293 20.56 11.89 14.99
C ARG A 293 21.69 10.94 15.32
N ARG A 294 21.76 10.46 16.57
CA ARG A 294 22.79 9.48 16.96
C ARG A 294 22.70 8.22 16.12
N MET A 295 21.50 7.69 15.89
CA MET A 295 21.30 6.54 15.01
C MET A 295 21.76 6.82 13.57
N ALA A 296 21.49 8.01 13.04
CA ALA A 296 21.91 8.40 11.68
C ALA A 296 23.44 8.39 11.51
N LEU A 297 24.16 8.92 12.50
CA LEU A 297 25.62 9.05 12.50
C LEU A 297 26.32 7.71 12.80
N ASP A 298 25.83 6.97 13.79
CA ASP A 298 26.51 5.76 14.27
C ASP A 298 26.26 4.54 13.36
N ALA A 299 25.10 4.49 12.69
CA ALA A 299 24.61 3.26 12.07
C ALA A 299 24.52 3.29 10.54
N TYR A 300 24.61 4.45 9.88
CA TYR A 300 24.41 4.49 8.43
C TYR A 300 25.63 5.09 7.70
N PRO A 301 26.15 4.42 6.66
CA PRO A 301 27.26 4.96 5.87
C PRO A 301 26.81 6.18 5.02
N PRO A 302 27.76 7.03 4.59
CA PRO A 302 27.45 8.21 3.78
C PRO A 302 26.70 7.91 2.48
N GLY A 303 27.05 6.83 1.77
CA GLY A 303 26.47 6.45 0.47
C GLY A 303 24.95 6.19 0.48
N VAL A 304 24.36 5.96 1.65
CA VAL A 304 22.90 5.92 1.83
C VAL A 304 22.25 7.24 1.38
N ARG A 305 22.91 8.39 1.61
CA ARG A 305 22.38 9.72 1.28
C ARG A 305 22.40 10.01 -0.23
N ASP A 306 23.31 9.38 -0.98
CA ASP A 306 23.49 9.67 -2.41
C ASP A 306 22.25 9.31 -3.25
N GLY A 307 21.51 8.29 -2.83
CA GLY A 307 20.24 7.91 -3.48
C GLY A 307 19.00 8.60 -2.92
N LEU A 308 19.15 9.64 -2.09
CA LEU A 308 18.03 10.41 -1.56
C LEU A 308 17.74 11.64 -2.43
N PRO A 309 16.46 12.02 -2.60
CA PRO A 309 16.09 13.26 -3.27
C PRO A 309 16.63 14.51 -2.54
N ALA A 310 16.82 15.63 -3.25
CA ALA A 310 17.47 16.84 -2.74
C ALA A 310 16.95 17.36 -1.39
N LEU A 311 15.63 17.51 -1.19
CA LEU A 311 15.06 17.97 0.10
C LEU A 311 15.15 16.91 1.20
N THR A 312 15.22 15.64 0.82
CA THR A 312 15.40 14.53 1.77
C THR A 312 16.87 14.43 2.20
N ARG A 313 17.82 14.70 1.29
CA ARG A 313 19.24 14.92 1.60
C ARG A 313 19.45 16.12 2.50
N LEU A 314 18.77 17.24 2.24
CA LEU A 314 18.83 18.40 3.13
C LEU A 314 18.30 18.05 4.53
N ARG A 315 17.18 17.32 4.65
CA ARG A 315 16.69 16.87 5.94
C ARG A 315 17.68 15.97 6.68
N ALA A 316 18.33 15.05 5.96
CA ALA A 316 19.41 14.22 6.50
C ALA A 316 20.57 15.05 7.02
N HIS A 317 21.02 16.04 6.23
CA HIS A 317 22.08 16.96 6.62
C HIS A 317 21.72 17.77 7.88
N LEU A 318 20.55 18.40 7.93
CA LEU A 318 20.12 19.16 9.10
C LEU A 318 19.99 18.28 10.36
N LEU A 319 19.56 17.03 10.19
CA LEU A 319 19.55 16.04 11.27
C LEU A 319 20.98 15.76 11.77
N GLU A 320 21.91 15.46 10.86
CA GLU A 320 23.28 15.08 11.17
C GLU A 320 24.11 16.22 11.76
N GLU A 321 23.94 17.45 11.26
CA GLU A 321 24.59 18.66 11.79
C GLU A 321 23.95 19.16 13.09
N GLY A 322 22.83 18.57 13.51
CA GLY A 322 22.17 18.95 14.76
C GLY A 322 21.36 20.24 14.67
N HIS A 323 20.93 20.64 13.47
CA HIS A 323 20.15 21.86 13.22
C HIS A 323 18.64 21.63 13.42
N LEU A 324 18.22 21.35 14.66
CA LEU A 324 16.83 21.03 14.99
C LEU A 324 15.83 22.12 14.52
N ASP A 325 16.07 23.39 14.86
CA ASP A 325 15.14 24.47 14.52
C ASP A 325 14.98 24.63 13.01
N SER A 326 16.08 24.50 12.26
CA SER A 326 16.09 24.57 10.80
C SER A 326 15.40 23.35 10.17
N LEU A 327 15.55 22.16 10.76
CA LEU A 327 14.83 20.96 10.33
C LEU A 327 13.31 21.09 10.56
N VAL A 328 12.91 21.66 11.70
CA VAL A 328 11.49 21.92 11.99
C VAL A 328 10.93 22.97 11.03
N GLU A 329 11.70 24.03 10.74
CA GLU A 329 11.29 25.05 9.78
C GLU A 329 11.16 24.50 8.35
N LEU A 330 12.11 23.67 7.91
CA LEU A 330 11.99 22.93 6.65
C LEU A 330 10.70 22.09 6.60
N ALA A 331 10.35 21.43 7.70
CA ALA A 331 9.12 20.64 7.78
C ALA A 331 7.86 21.52 7.68
N ARG A 332 7.84 22.73 8.27
CA ARG A 332 6.71 23.67 8.12
C ARG A 332 6.53 24.07 6.66
N ARG A 333 7.62 24.52 6.01
CA ARG A 333 7.54 25.02 4.63
C ARG A 333 7.23 23.92 3.63
N THR A 334 7.85 22.75 3.79
CA THR A 334 7.55 21.62 2.90
C THR A 334 6.11 21.15 3.06
N LYS A 335 5.56 21.10 4.28
CA LYS A 335 4.14 20.76 4.54
C LYS A 335 3.18 21.59 3.69
N ASP A 336 3.43 22.89 3.54
CA ASP A 336 2.51 23.80 2.87
C ASP A 336 2.64 23.81 1.33
N LEU A 337 3.66 23.14 0.77
CA LEU A 337 3.78 22.96 -0.68
C LEU A 337 2.57 22.21 -1.27
N LYS A 338 2.10 22.68 -2.43
CA LYS A 338 0.91 22.17 -3.12
C LYS A 338 1.28 21.47 -4.43
N PRO A 339 0.65 20.33 -4.76
CA PRO A 339 0.80 19.75 -6.09
C PRO A 339 0.15 20.66 -7.14
N GLU A 340 0.84 20.87 -8.25
CA GLU A 340 0.26 21.41 -9.48
C GLU A 340 -0.07 20.21 -10.39
N LEU A 341 -1.32 20.11 -10.85
CA LEU A 341 -1.74 19.04 -11.75
C LEU A 341 -2.63 19.63 -12.84
N THR A 342 -2.23 19.40 -14.08
CA THR A 342 -2.99 19.78 -15.28
C THR A 342 -3.29 18.53 -16.08
N VAL A 343 -4.53 18.43 -16.56
CA VAL A 343 -4.95 17.43 -17.56
C VAL A 343 -4.85 18.09 -18.91
N ASP A 344 -3.78 17.80 -19.64
CA ASP A 344 -3.49 18.42 -20.94
C ASP A 344 -4.42 17.86 -22.03
N ASP A 345 -4.74 16.56 -21.94
CA ASP A 345 -5.67 15.86 -22.84
C ASP A 345 -6.29 14.62 -22.18
N ILE A 346 -7.50 14.24 -22.58
CA ILE A 346 -8.15 12.99 -22.19
C ILE A 346 -9.08 12.48 -23.30
N HIS A 347 -8.78 11.29 -23.83
CA HIS A 347 -9.53 10.71 -24.93
C HIS A 347 -9.50 9.17 -24.92
N TRP A 348 -10.42 8.56 -25.65
CA TRP A 348 -10.40 7.12 -25.92
C TRP A 348 -9.59 6.82 -27.18
N TYR A 349 -8.70 5.84 -27.10
CA TYR A 349 -8.00 5.27 -28.25
C TYR A 349 -7.88 3.76 -28.07
N ALA A 350 -8.28 3.00 -29.09
CA ALA A 350 -8.27 1.52 -29.08
C ALA A 350 -8.87 0.91 -27.79
N ASP A 351 -10.04 1.40 -27.36
CA ASP A 351 -10.77 0.98 -26.16
C ASP A 351 -10.04 1.23 -24.82
N LYS A 352 -9.01 2.08 -24.82
CA LYS A 352 -8.28 2.52 -23.62
C LYS A 352 -8.44 4.02 -23.42
N LEU A 353 -8.47 4.45 -22.17
CA LEU A 353 -8.56 5.86 -21.82
C LEU A 353 -7.13 6.40 -21.67
N HIS A 354 -6.74 7.28 -22.59
CA HIS A 354 -5.47 7.98 -22.57
C HIS A 354 -5.65 9.31 -21.85
N ILE A 355 -4.73 9.61 -20.93
CA ILE A 355 -4.74 10.86 -20.17
C ILE A 355 -3.33 11.45 -20.22
N THR A 356 -3.18 12.59 -20.88
CA THR A 356 -1.94 13.37 -20.87
C THR A 356 -2.00 14.32 -19.68
N THR A 357 -0.99 14.27 -18.83
CA THR A 357 -0.93 15.10 -17.62
C THR A 357 0.41 15.78 -17.47
N THR A 358 0.39 16.95 -16.84
CA THR A 358 1.60 17.65 -16.39
C THR A 358 1.51 17.95 -14.90
N PHE A 359 2.52 17.50 -14.17
CA PHE A 359 2.70 17.64 -12.73
C PHE A 359 3.78 18.66 -12.39
N GLY A 360 3.53 19.46 -11.35
CA GLY A 360 4.49 20.38 -10.75
C GLY A 360 4.28 20.50 -9.25
N MET A 361 4.97 21.45 -8.64
CA MET A 361 4.83 21.79 -7.22
C MET A 361 4.87 23.31 -7.08
N SER A 362 4.03 23.87 -6.22
CA SER A 362 4.01 25.30 -5.90
C SER A 362 4.06 25.58 -4.41
N HIS A 363 4.48 26.81 -4.12
CA HIS A 363 4.26 27.47 -2.84
C HIS A 363 2.75 27.72 -2.59
N PRO A 364 2.34 27.98 -1.35
CA PRO A 364 0.93 28.21 -1.00
C PRO A 364 0.25 29.34 -1.78
N ASP A 365 1.05 30.33 -2.18
CA ASP A 365 0.67 31.53 -2.94
C ASP A 365 0.56 31.29 -4.46
N GLY A 366 0.80 30.05 -4.93
CA GLY A 366 0.70 29.66 -6.34
C GLY A 366 1.96 29.87 -7.15
N ARG A 367 3.06 30.39 -6.56
CA ARG A 367 4.34 30.48 -7.27
C ARG A 367 4.95 29.07 -7.42
N PRO A 368 5.43 28.67 -8.60
CA PRO A 368 6.07 27.36 -8.76
C PRO A 368 7.32 27.23 -7.88
N LEU A 369 7.54 26.03 -7.35
CA LEU A 369 8.76 25.69 -6.62
C LEU A 369 9.95 25.68 -7.58
N ALA A 370 10.87 26.61 -7.40
CA ALA A 370 11.94 26.84 -8.34
C ALA A 370 13.22 26.03 -8.03
N LEU A 371 14.04 25.85 -9.05
CA LEU A 371 15.46 25.57 -8.98
C LEU A 371 16.20 26.77 -9.56
N ILE A 372 17.29 27.18 -8.90
CA ILE A 372 18.09 28.32 -9.32
C ILE A 372 19.40 27.82 -9.89
N GLU A 373 19.69 28.21 -11.12
CA GLU A 373 20.95 27.90 -11.78
C GLU A 373 21.99 28.98 -11.44
N ARG A 374 23.08 28.58 -10.80
CA ARG A 374 24.23 29.46 -10.51
C ARG A 374 25.52 28.71 -10.76
N TYR A 375 26.40 29.28 -11.59
CA TYR A 375 27.72 28.70 -11.89
C TYR A 375 27.65 27.23 -12.37
N GLY A 376 26.65 26.90 -13.21
CA GLY A 376 26.45 25.54 -13.73
C GLY A 376 25.86 24.55 -12.72
N ARG A 377 25.47 25.00 -11.52
CA ARG A 377 24.84 24.18 -10.48
C ARG A 377 23.37 24.54 -10.32
N LEU A 378 22.54 23.54 -10.04
CA LEU A 378 21.13 23.72 -9.70
C LEU A 378 20.98 23.71 -8.18
N LEU A 379 20.45 24.81 -7.66
CA LEU A 379 20.23 25.04 -6.23
C LEU A 379 18.73 24.97 -5.91
N LEU A 380 18.40 24.53 -4.70
CA LEU A 380 17.04 24.58 -4.19
C LEU A 380 16.53 26.03 -4.07
N ASP A 381 15.20 26.19 -4.13
CA ASP A 381 14.52 27.47 -4.07
C ASP A 381 14.94 28.31 -2.83
N PRO A 382 15.57 29.49 -3.00
CA PRO A 382 15.96 30.35 -1.88
C PRO A 382 14.78 30.74 -1.00
N ASP A 383 13.58 30.89 -1.57
CA ASP A 383 12.38 31.23 -0.80
C ASP A 383 11.96 30.07 0.11
N LEU A 384 12.18 28.82 -0.33
CA LEU A 384 11.98 27.64 0.51
C LEU A 384 13.01 27.56 1.64
N LEU A 385 14.25 28.00 1.39
CA LEU A 385 15.37 27.86 2.33
C LEU A 385 15.59 29.09 3.23
N ALA A 386 14.93 30.21 2.98
CA ALA A 386 15.17 31.46 3.70
C ALA A 386 15.05 31.30 5.22
N GLY A 387 16.13 31.55 5.97
CA GLY A 387 16.17 31.40 7.43
C GLY A 387 16.42 29.98 7.94
N ILE A 388 16.66 29.01 7.06
CA ILE A 388 17.09 27.65 7.40
C ILE A 388 18.62 27.64 7.42
N LYS A 389 19.22 27.61 8.61
CA LYS A 389 20.67 27.58 8.80
C LYS A 389 21.24 26.24 8.33
N GLY A 390 22.34 26.28 7.56
CA GLY A 390 22.97 25.09 7.00
C GLY A 390 22.30 24.58 5.72
N ALA A 391 21.41 25.38 5.13
CA ALA A 391 20.74 25.09 3.86
C ALA A 391 21.08 26.11 2.76
N GLU A 392 21.97 27.07 3.05
CA GLU A 392 22.37 28.12 2.12
C GLU A 392 22.97 27.51 0.84
N ASP A 393 22.45 27.93 -0.31
CA ASP A 393 22.86 27.43 -1.63
C ASP A 393 22.87 25.88 -1.74
N TRP A 394 21.90 25.19 -1.13
CA TRP A 394 21.84 23.73 -1.15
C TRP A 394 21.65 23.16 -2.57
N GLU A 395 22.56 22.26 -2.97
CA GLU A 395 22.59 21.70 -4.32
C GLU A 395 21.59 20.56 -4.54
N ALA A 396 20.95 20.61 -5.71
CA ALA A 396 20.12 19.55 -6.29
C ALA A 396 20.77 19.04 -7.60
N PRO A 397 21.85 18.24 -7.53
CA PRO A 397 22.66 17.86 -8.69
C PRO A 397 21.91 17.01 -9.73
N HIS A 398 20.91 16.23 -9.28
CA HIS A 398 20.08 15.38 -10.14
C HIS A 398 18.61 15.55 -9.79
N PRO A 399 17.99 16.69 -10.11
CA PRO A 399 16.64 16.99 -9.67
C PRO A 399 15.58 16.10 -10.35
N LEU A 400 15.93 15.50 -11.50
CA LEU A 400 15.04 14.63 -12.28
C LEU A 400 15.13 13.14 -11.88
N SER A 401 16.27 12.68 -11.34
CA SER A 401 16.50 11.24 -11.07
C SER A 401 15.57 10.65 -9.99
N HIS A 402 15.01 11.51 -9.15
CA HIS A 402 14.09 11.13 -8.07
C HIS A 402 12.68 11.73 -8.25
N ALA A 403 12.43 12.36 -9.40
CA ALA A 403 11.12 12.86 -9.76
C ALA A 403 10.28 11.69 -10.28
N HIS A 404 9.12 11.47 -9.67
CA HIS A 404 8.20 10.41 -10.06
C HIS A 404 6.77 10.90 -9.90
N ALA A 405 5.91 10.58 -10.85
CA ALA A 405 4.48 10.76 -10.73
C ALA A 405 3.76 9.54 -11.26
N GLU A 406 2.55 9.34 -10.77
CA GLU A 406 1.68 8.25 -11.17
C GLU A 406 0.22 8.68 -11.05
N ILE A 407 -0.58 8.24 -12.01
CA ILE A 407 -2.03 8.20 -11.85
C ILE A 407 -2.39 6.88 -11.17
N LEU A 408 -3.35 6.92 -10.28
CA LEU A 408 -3.87 5.78 -9.54
C LEU A 408 -5.37 5.67 -9.72
N VAL A 409 -5.87 4.45 -9.77
CA VAL A 409 -7.32 4.19 -9.84
C VAL A 409 -7.76 3.44 -8.59
N HIS A 410 -8.68 4.03 -7.84
CA HIS A 410 -9.20 3.48 -6.59
C HIS A 410 -10.60 2.90 -6.80
N ASP A 411 -10.72 1.58 -6.77
CA ASP A 411 -12.01 0.88 -6.65
C ASP A 411 -12.54 1.13 -5.24
N THR A 412 -13.55 2.00 -5.13
CA THR A 412 -14.05 2.43 -3.83
C THR A 412 -14.85 1.35 -3.10
N PRO A 413 -15.71 0.53 -3.76
CA PRO A 413 -16.41 -0.55 -3.07
C PRO A 413 -15.50 -1.59 -2.42
N ARG A 414 -14.39 -1.94 -3.08
CA ARG A 414 -13.46 -3.00 -2.62
C ARG A 414 -12.21 -2.44 -1.95
N ASN A 415 -12.08 -1.11 -1.93
CA ASN A 415 -10.91 -0.39 -1.45
C ASN A 415 -9.59 -0.90 -2.09
N LEU A 416 -9.62 -1.16 -3.40
CA LEU A 416 -8.48 -1.64 -4.18
C LEU A 416 -7.82 -0.49 -4.93
N TRP A 417 -6.49 -0.50 -4.96
CA TRP A 417 -5.70 0.47 -5.72
C TRP A 417 -5.02 -0.21 -6.91
N TRP A 418 -5.16 0.42 -8.06
CA TRP A 418 -4.59 -0.02 -9.32
C TRP A 418 -3.63 1.03 -9.87
N PHE A 419 -2.61 0.55 -10.57
CA PHE A 419 -1.51 1.34 -11.10
C PHE A 419 -1.53 1.23 -12.63
N PRO A 420 -2.29 2.08 -13.32
CA PRO A 420 -2.20 2.17 -14.77
C PRO A 420 -0.75 2.34 -15.23
N PRO A 421 -0.35 1.74 -16.37
CA PRO A 421 0.91 2.06 -17.01
C PRO A 421 0.93 3.55 -17.38
N ALA A 422 2.07 4.18 -17.09
CA ALA A 422 2.29 5.59 -17.35
C ALA A 422 3.69 5.80 -17.91
N ASP A 423 3.79 6.62 -18.94
CA ASP A 423 5.03 7.13 -19.50
C ASP A 423 5.14 8.61 -19.15
N LEU A 424 5.54 8.87 -17.90
CA LEU A 424 5.70 10.21 -17.36
C LEU A 424 7.19 10.54 -17.27
N SER A 425 7.62 11.48 -18.11
CA SER A 425 9.02 11.89 -18.21
C SER A 425 9.29 13.14 -17.37
N PRO A 426 10.25 13.12 -16.44
CA PRO A 426 10.67 14.30 -15.71
C PRO A 426 11.50 15.22 -16.61
N ARG A 427 11.21 16.53 -16.56
CA ARG A 427 11.99 17.56 -17.25
C ARG A 427 12.07 18.84 -16.43
N THR A 428 13.07 19.66 -16.72
CA THR A 428 13.12 21.05 -16.23
C THR A 428 12.36 21.97 -17.18
N GLN A 429 11.55 22.88 -16.65
CA GLN A 429 10.89 23.93 -17.40
C GLN A 429 11.40 25.30 -16.96
N PRO A 430 11.87 26.17 -17.88
CA PRO A 430 12.30 27.51 -17.55
C PRO A 430 11.16 28.37 -16.97
N LEU A 431 11.45 29.14 -15.93
CA LEU A 431 10.58 30.17 -15.34
C LEU A 431 11.09 31.60 -15.62
N GLY A 432 12.27 31.72 -16.24
CA GLY A 432 12.97 32.97 -16.49
C GLY A 432 14.49 32.75 -16.46
N PRO A 433 15.30 33.81 -16.63
CA PRO A 433 16.76 33.69 -16.62
C PRO A 433 17.27 33.02 -15.34
N GLY A 434 17.98 31.89 -15.48
CA GLY A 434 18.57 31.14 -14.38
C GLY A 434 17.57 30.51 -13.39
N ARG A 435 16.29 30.42 -13.75
CA ARG A 435 15.24 29.82 -12.90
C ARG A 435 14.49 28.75 -13.66
N HIS A 436 14.34 27.59 -13.04
CA HIS A 436 13.66 26.42 -13.61
C HIS A 436 12.66 25.86 -12.60
N ARG A 437 11.72 25.04 -13.05
CA ARG A 437 10.96 24.12 -12.17
C ARG A 437 11.09 22.69 -12.66
N VAL A 438 10.91 21.73 -11.77
CA VAL A 438 10.79 20.32 -12.15
C VAL A 438 9.33 20.02 -12.45
N ILE A 439 9.07 19.44 -13.62
CA ILE A 439 7.76 18.92 -13.98
C ILE A 439 7.86 17.47 -14.45
N LEU A 440 6.79 16.70 -14.29
CA LEU A 440 6.61 15.41 -14.94
C LEU A 440 5.47 15.52 -15.92
N THR A 441 5.64 14.98 -17.12
CA THR A 441 4.66 15.12 -18.20
C THR A 441 4.56 13.84 -19.01
N GLY A 442 3.39 13.59 -19.57
CA GLY A 442 3.21 12.47 -20.48
C GLY A 442 1.92 11.72 -20.23
N ASP A 443 1.87 10.52 -20.78
CA ASP A 443 0.64 9.79 -20.98
C ASP A 443 0.46 8.67 -19.97
N THR A 444 -0.73 8.60 -19.39
CA THR A 444 -1.20 7.45 -18.63
C THR A 444 -2.27 6.74 -19.43
N VAL A 445 -2.14 5.43 -19.58
CA VAL A 445 -3.14 4.60 -20.26
C VAL A 445 -3.91 3.78 -19.23
N ILE A 446 -5.19 4.08 -19.07
CA ILE A 446 -6.11 3.27 -18.28
C ILE A 446 -6.80 2.29 -19.23
N ASP A 447 -6.40 1.02 -19.14
CA ASP A 447 -7.00 -0.09 -19.90
C ASP A 447 -8.05 -0.80 -19.03
N PRO A 448 -9.35 -0.63 -19.30
CA PRO A 448 -10.37 -1.24 -18.45
C PRO A 448 -10.43 -2.76 -18.50
N VAL A 449 -9.74 -3.39 -19.46
CA VAL A 449 -9.69 -4.85 -19.61
C VAL A 449 -8.54 -5.47 -18.82
N THR A 450 -7.49 -4.70 -18.51
CA THR A 450 -6.28 -5.21 -17.85
C THR A 450 -5.85 -4.44 -16.60
N LEU A 451 -6.52 -3.33 -16.24
CA LEU A 451 -6.12 -2.48 -15.10
C LEU A 451 -6.05 -3.23 -13.77
N SER A 452 -6.90 -4.24 -13.57
CA SER A 452 -6.97 -5.03 -12.34
C SER A 452 -5.88 -6.11 -12.31
N GLY A 453 -4.62 -5.70 -12.54
CA GLY A 453 -3.45 -6.58 -12.59
C GLY A 453 -3.47 -7.61 -13.73
N GLY A 454 -4.02 -7.24 -14.88
CA GLY A 454 -4.22 -8.13 -16.03
C GLY A 454 -5.67 -8.58 -16.19
N HIS A 455 -6.56 -8.22 -15.26
CA HIS A 455 -7.98 -8.51 -15.32
C HIS A 455 -8.86 -7.28 -15.59
N PRO A 456 -10.10 -7.48 -16.07
CA PRO A 456 -11.03 -6.38 -16.28
C PRO A 456 -11.37 -5.66 -14.98
N MET A 457 -11.53 -4.34 -15.06
CA MET A 457 -12.00 -3.52 -13.96
C MET A 457 -13.29 -4.09 -13.37
N PRO A 458 -13.35 -4.31 -12.04
CA PRO A 458 -14.57 -4.76 -11.38
C PRO A 458 -15.75 -3.80 -11.63
N PRO A 459 -17.01 -4.24 -11.49
CA PRO A 459 -18.14 -3.31 -11.53
C PRO A 459 -18.12 -2.32 -10.37
N GLY A 460 -18.46 -1.07 -10.65
CA GLY A 460 -18.58 0.00 -9.66
C GLY A 460 -17.88 1.32 -10.04
N PRO A 461 -17.90 2.30 -9.13
CA PRO A 461 -17.16 3.55 -9.27
C PRO A 461 -15.67 3.37 -8.98
N HIS A 462 -14.84 4.00 -9.81
CA HIS A 462 -13.38 4.02 -9.64
C HIS A 462 -12.88 5.46 -9.67
N LEU A 463 -12.36 5.96 -8.55
CA LEU A 463 -11.86 7.32 -8.45
C LEU A 463 -10.43 7.41 -8.97
N VAL A 464 -10.15 8.41 -9.81
CA VAL A 464 -8.82 8.64 -10.34
C VAL A 464 -8.09 9.66 -9.49
N TRP A 465 -6.92 9.27 -9.00
CA TRP A 465 -6.02 10.04 -8.16
C TRP A 465 -4.70 10.23 -8.88
N ALA A 466 -3.90 11.16 -8.38
CA ALA A 466 -2.53 11.31 -8.84
C ALA A 466 -1.59 11.50 -7.65
N ASN A 467 -0.44 10.84 -7.69
CA ASN A 467 0.66 11.08 -6.76
C ASN A 467 1.83 11.69 -7.54
N ALA A 468 2.49 12.67 -6.97
CA ALA A 468 3.74 13.20 -7.48
C ALA A 468 4.75 13.35 -6.36
N GLN A 469 5.98 12.92 -6.60
CA GLN A 469 7.14 13.14 -5.76
C GLN A 469 8.14 13.98 -6.54
N LEU A 470 8.37 15.20 -6.08
CA LEU A 470 9.31 16.14 -6.67
C LEU A 470 10.31 16.59 -5.61
N LEU A 471 11.61 16.49 -5.92
CA LEU A 471 12.71 16.88 -5.04
C LEU A 471 12.70 16.23 -3.64
N GLY A 472 11.87 15.19 -3.40
CA GLY A 472 11.71 14.53 -2.10
C GLY A 472 10.47 14.91 -1.32
N VAL A 473 9.54 15.67 -1.92
CA VAL A 473 8.24 15.99 -1.36
C VAL A 473 7.16 15.28 -2.18
N GLY A 474 6.45 14.36 -1.53
CA GLY A 474 5.34 13.62 -2.11
C GLY A 474 4.00 14.30 -1.84
N ARG A 475 3.17 14.48 -2.86
CA ARG A 475 1.81 15.01 -2.75
C ARG A 475 0.84 14.15 -3.54
N ARG A 476 -0.36 13.99 -2.98
CA ARG A 476 -1.50 13.36 -3.64
C ARG A 476 -2.49 14.44 -4.03
N ALA A 477 -2.96 14.39 -5.25
CA ALA A 477 -3.99 15.26 -5.80
C ALA A 477 -5.14 14.43 -6.37
N ARG A 478 -6.32 15.05 -6.44
CA ARG A 478 -7.43 14.52 -7.23
C ARG A 478 -7.18 14.89 -8.69
N LEU A 479 -7.49 13.99 -9.61
CA LEU A 479 -7.50 14.34 -11.02
C LEU A 479 -8.80 15.11 -11.30
N SER A 480 -8.67 16.42 -11.55
CA SER A 480 -9.78 17.36 -11.77
C SER A 480 -9.82 17.81 -13.23
N PRO A 481 -10.93 18.40 -13.71
CA PRO A 481 -11.01 18.90 -15.09
C PRO A 481 -9.91 19.93 -15.34
N PRO A 482 -9.48 20.08 -16.61
CA PRO A 482 -8.62 21.20 -16.97
C PRO A 482 -9.30 22.52 -16.62
N ASP A 483 -8.52 23.50 -16.17
CA ASP A 483 -8.98 24.87 -16.00
C ASP A 483 -9.59 25.40 -17.31
N ASP A 484 -10.56 26.34 -17.22
CA ASP A 484 -11.35 26.94 -18.31
C ASP A 484 -10.49 27.74 -19.34
N GLY A 485 -9.51 27.08 -19.96
CA GLY A 485 -8.76 27.55 -21.11
C GLY A 485 -9.43 27.16 -22.43
N PRO A 486 -8.93 27.64 -23.58
CA PRO A 486 -9.52 27.37 -24.90
C PRO A 486 -9.65 25.89 -25.29
N ASN A 487 -9.01 24.96 -24.54
CA ASN A 487 -9.14 23.51 -24.70
C ASN A 487 -10.21 22.85 -23.79
N ALA A 488 -10.78 23.57 -22.80
CA ALA A 488 -11.77 23.02 -21.86
C ALA A 488 -13.11 22.64 -22.53
N ALA A 489 -13.43 23.27 -23.67
CA ALA A 489 -14.67 23.02 -24.42
C ALA A 489 -14.67 21.70 -25.23
N GLY A 490 -13.52 21.00 -25.34
CA GLY A 490 -13.32 19.87 -26.25
C GLY A 490 -13.38 18.46 -25.65
N LEU A 491 -13.28 18.31 -24.33
CA LEU A 491 -13.10 16.99 -23.69
C LEU A 491 -14.43 16.30 -23.43
N ARG A 492 -15.04 15.76 -24.50
CA ARG A 492 -16.22 14.90 -24.39
C ARG A 492 -15.82 13.54 -23.83
N LEU A 493 -16.03 13.36 -22.54
CA LEU A 493 -15.97 12.06 -21.87
C LEU A 493 -17.16 11.19 -22.35
N THR A 494 -16.95 10.40 -23.40
CA THR A 494 -17.93 9.43 -23.88
C THR A 494 -17.74 8.09 -23.20
N ALA A 495 -18.81 7.32 -23.04
CA ALA A 495 -18.70 5.94 -22.59
C ALA A 495 -18.07 5.07 -23.70
N ALA A 496 -17.25 4.10 -23.31
CA ALA A 496 -16.67 3.10 -24.23
C ALA A 496 -17.15 1.70 -23.87
N ARG A 497 -17.33 0.85 -24.89
CA ARG A 497 -17.56 -0.58 -24.72
C ARG A 497 -16.22 -1.30 -24.85
N THR A 498 -15.79 -1.98 -23.79
CA THR A 498 -14.45 -2.56 -23.70
C THR A 498 -14.51 -4.05 -23.35
N GLY A 499 -13.60 -4.85 -23.92
CA GLY A 499 -13.38 -6.25 -23.54
C GLY A 499 -14.43 -7.26 -24.05
N THR A 500 -14.26 -8.53 -23.67
CA THR A 500 -15.18 -9.64 -23.97
C THR A 500 -15.40 -10.48 -22.69
N PRO A 501 -16.64 -10.65 -22.19
CA PRO A 501 -17.87 -9.99 -22.66
C PRO A 501 -17.80 -8.46 -22.53
N PRO A 502 -18.49 -7.70 -23.39
CA PRO A 502 -18.37 -6.25 -23.42
C PRO A 502 -18.82 -5.63 -22.10
N ARG A 503 -18.02 -4.71 -21.56
CA ARG A 503 -18.34 -3.86 -20.41
C ARG A 503 -18.47 -2.42 -20.86
N LEU A 504 -19.41 -1.68 -20.27
CA LEU A 504 -19.50 -0.25 -20.49
C LEU A 504 -18.69 0.47 -19.41
N VAL A 505 -17.78 1.34 -19.84
CA VAL A 505 -16.97 2.18 -18.96
C VAL A 505 -17.29 3.64 -19.27
N THR A 506 -17.85 4.33 -18.29
CA THR A 506 -18.29 5.72 -18.43
C THR A 506 -17.42 6.62 -17.56
N PRO A 507 -16.51 7.43 -18.14
CA PRO A 507 -15.80 8.46 -17.42
C PRO A 507 -16.72 9.64 -17.10
N GLY A 508 -16.55 10.27 -15.95
CA GLY A 508 -17.29 11.46 -15.58
C GLY A 508 -16.66 12.23 -14.42
N TRP A 509 -16.91 13.53 -14.38
CA TRP A 509 -16.51 14.41 -13.27
C TRP A 509 -17.55 14.34 -12.15
N THR A 510 -17.13 14.00 -10.93
CA THR A 510 -18.04 13.71 -9.82
C THR A 510 -17.75 14.53 -8.57
N GLY A 511 -18.81 14.84 -7.81
CA GLY A 511 -18.73 15.53 -6.53
C GLY A 511 -18.41 17.04 -6.62
N PRO A 512 -18.34 17.73 -5.47
CA PRO A 512 -18.13 19.18 -5.39
C PRO A 512 -16.75 19.65 -5.87
N THR A 513 -15.79 18.73 -6.01
CA THR A 513 -14.43 19.03 -6.50
C THR A 513 -14.19 18.53 -7.93
N SER A 514 -15.24 18.11 -8.63
CA SER A 514 -15.18 17.61 -10.01
C SER A 514 -14.04 16.60 -10.22
N GLN A 515 -13.97 15.53 -9.42
CA GLN A 515 -12.92 14.52 -9.57
C GLN A 515 -13.29 13.51 -10.66
N LEU A 516 -12.32 13.09 -11.49
CA LEU A 516 -12.53 12.04 -12.49
C LEU A 516 -12.89 10.71 -11.80
N CYS A 517 -14.01 10.14 -12.23
CA CYS A 517 -14.49 8.83 -11.83
C CYS A 517 -14.80 7.99 -13.07
N LEU A 518 -14.40 6.72 -13.04
CA LEU A 518 -14.73 5.74 -14.08
C LEU A 518 -15.78 4.77 -13.52
N TYR A 519 -16.94 4.73 -14.15
CA TYR A 519 -18.00 3.79 -13.81
C TYR A 519 -17.93 2.58 -14.74
N ALA A 520 -17.54 1.42 -14.20
CA ALA A 520 -17.53 0.16 -14.94
C ALA A 520 -18.80 -0.66 -14.60
N GLY A 521 -19.47 -1.20 -15.62
CA GLY A 521 -20.67 -2.01 -15.45
C GLY A 521 -21.01 -2.84 -16.69
N HIS A 522 -21.96 -3.77 -16.54
CA HIS A 522 -22.49 -4.50 -17.69
C HIS A 522 -23.28 -3.54 -18.59
N PRO A 523 -23.24 -3.65 -19.94
CA PRO A 523 -23.97 -2.76 -20.84
C PRO A 523 -25.49 -2.74 -20.61
N THR A 524 -26.05 -3.80 -20.01
CA THR A 524 -27.46 -3.91 -19.60
C THR A 524 -27.71 -3.53 -18.14
N GLN A 525 -26.65 -3.48 -17.31
CA GLN A 525 -26.68 -2.95 -15.95
C GLN A 525 -26.26 -1.47 -15.93
N THR A 526 -26.54 -0.73 -17.01
CA THR A 526 -26.52 0.72 -16.91
C THR A 526 -27.43 1.13 -15.76
N THR A 527 -26.84 1.36 -14.59
CA THR A 527 -27.21 2.50 -13.79
C THR A 527 -27.06 3.68 -14.73
N PHE A 528 -28.15 3.98 -15.44
CA PHE A 528 -28.36 5.31 -15.95
C PHE A 528 -27.94 6.27 -14.82
N PRO A 529 -27.33 7.42 -15.14
CA PRO A 529 -27.09 8.48 -14.18
C PRO A 529 -28.43 9.13 -13.76
N HIS A 530 -29.45 8.33 -13.42
CA HIS A 530 -30.66 8.77 -12.75
C HIS A 530 -30.36 9.26 -11.33
N SER A 531 -29.25 8.82 -10.71
CA SER A 531 -28.76 9.38 -9.45
C SER A 531 -28.16 10.79 -9.60
N LEU A 532 -27.68 11.17 -10.79
CA LEU A 532 -27.17 12.51 -11.07
C LEU A 532 -28.31 13.50 -11.37
N LEU A 533 -29.31 13.07 -12.14
CA LEU A 533 -30.47 13.91 -12.49
C LEU A 533 -31.31 14.33 -11.28
N LEU A 534 -31.30 13.56 -10.19
CA LEU A 534 -32.06 13.89 -8.97
C LEU A 534 -31.28 14.77 -7.97
N ARG A 535 -29.96 14.89 -8.08
CA ARG A 535 -29.15 15.67 -7.12
C ARG A 535 -28.53 16.96 -7.68
N THR A 536 -28.56 17.22 -9.00
CA THR A 536 -27.86 18.41 -9.57
C THR A 536 -28.71 19.38 -10.39
N THR A 537 -30.02 19.19 -10.59
CA THR A 537 -30.80 20.16 -11.38
C THR A 537 -31.29 21.33 -10.51
N SER A 538 -30.67 22.50 -10.64
CA SER A 538 -31.20 23.78 -10.16
C SER A 538 -32.43 24.27 -10.96
N SER A 539 -32.81 23.58 -12.04
CA SER A 539 -34.00 23.88 -12.86
C SER A 539 -35.33 23.46 -12.19
N PRO A 540 -36.25 24.40 -11.89
CA PRO A 540 -37.56 24.10 -11.30
C PRO A 540 -38.49 23.27 -12.20
N THR A 541 -38.34 23.41 -13.52
CA THR A 541 -39.21 22.77 -14.52
C THR A 541 -39.00 21.27 -14.57
N LEU A 542 -37.75 20.81 -14.43
CA LEU A 542 -37.39 19.39 -14.36
C LEU A 542 -37.90 18.73 -13.06
N ARG A 543 -37.84 19.43 -11.91
CA ARG A 543 -38.41 18.94 -10.65
C ARG A 543 -39.92 18.73 -10.72
N ARG A 544 -40.63 19.62 -11.41
CA ARG A 544 -42.08 19.49 -11.60
C ARG A 544 -42.41 18.30 -12.52
N ALA A 545 -41.69 18.13 -13.63
CA ALA A 545 -41.87 16.99 -14.53
C ALA A 545 -41.62 15.63 -13.85
N VAL A 546 -40.58 15.53 -13.01
CA VAL A 546 -40.27 14.29 -12.26
C VAL A 546 -41.33 13.96 -11.21
N ARG A 547 -41.85 14.96 -10.47
CA ARG A 547 -42.96 14.73 -9.53
C ARG A 547 -44.21 14.24 -10.26
N THR A 548 -44.56 14.87 -11.38
CA THR A 548 -45.70 14.46 -12.19
C THR A 548 -45.53 13.01 -12.67
N LEU A 549 -44.34 12.63 -13.15
CA LEU A 549 -44.06 11.24 -13.57
C LEU A 549 -44.16 10.22 -12.42
N LEU A 550 -43.64 10.54 -11.24
CA LEU A 550 -43.74 9.67 -10.06
C LEU A 550 -45.18 9.50 -9.59
N ASP A 551 -46.00 10.53 -9.74
CA ASP A 551 -47.43 10.51 -9.38
C ASP A 551 -48.29 9.65 -10.31
N HIS A 552 -47.78 9.27 -11.49
CA HIS A 552 -48.47 8.40 -12.44
C HIS A 552 -48.02 6.93 -12.34
N LEU A 553 -47.03 6.61 -11.49
CA LEU A 553 -46.60 5.23 -11.26
C LEU A 553 -47.57 4.49 -10.31
N PRO A 554 -47.80 3.18 -10.53
CA PRO A 554 -48.51 2.31 -9.61
C PRO A 554 -47.93 2.37 -8.19
N PRO A 555 -48.75 2.24 -7.13
CA PRO A 555 -48.32 2.46 -5.73
C PRO A 555 -47.16 1.57 -5.29
N ASP A 556 -47.12 0.32 -5.75
CA ASP A 556 -46.08 -0.67 -5.47
C ASP A 556 -44.73 -0.32 -6.12
N VAL A 557 -44.76 0.19 -7.35
CA VAL A 557 -43.57 0.65 -8.08
C VAL A 557 -43.04 1.95 -7.47
N ARG A 558 -43.94 2.89 -7.12
CA ARG A 558 -43.58 4.13 -6.44
C ARG A 558 -42.94 3.86 -5.07
N HIS A 559 -43.49 2.90 -4.32
CA HIS A 559 -42.96 2.53 -3.01
C HIS A 559 -41.55 1.91 -3.14
N ARG A 560 -41.33 1.00 -4.09
CA ARG A 560 -39.99 0.44 -4.38
C ARG A 560 -38.98 1.50 -4.81
N ALA A 561 -39.38 2.42 -5.70
CA ALA A 561 -38.51 3.51 -6.16
C ALA A 561 -38.13 4.45 -5.01
N THR A 562 -39.08 4.75 -4.11
CA THR A 562 -38.85 5.61 -2.94
C THR A 562 -37.97 4.92 -1.89
N LYS A 563 -38.14 3.60 -1.71
CA LYS A 563 -37.32 2.80 -0.79
C LYS A 563 -35.87 2.69 -1.26
N LEU A 564 -35.63 2.38 -2.54
CA LEU A 564 -34.30 2.36 -3.14
C LEU A 564 -33.61 3.73 -3.09
N ALA A 565 -34.36 4.82 -3.23
CA ALA A 565 -33.83 6.18 -3.11
C ALA A 565 -33.41 6.54 -1.67
N ARG A 566 -34.04 5.96 -0.65
CA ARG A 566 -33.65 6.12 0.76
C ARG A 566 -32.45 5.26 1.12
N GLU A 567 -32.40 4.02 0.63
CA GLU A 567 -31.28 3.10 0.87
C GLU A 567 -29.97 3.54 0.18
N ALA A 568 -30.05 4.37 -0.85
CA ALA A 568 -28.91 4.92 -1.56
C ALA A 568 -28.37 6.25 -0.99
N ASP A 569 -28.90 6.73 0.16
CA ASP A 569 -28.41 7.94 0.82
C ASP A 569 -27.54 7.61 2.05
N PRO A 570 -26.20 7.72 1.97
CA PRO A 570 -25.32 7.42 3.10
C PRO A 570 -25.36 8.51 4.22
N TRP A 571 -26.35 9.40 4.21
CA TRP A 571 -26.52 10.50 5.17
C TRP A 571 -27.92 10.61 5.78
N SER A 572 -28.79 9.60 5.66
CA SER A 572 -29.99 9.54 6.51
C SER A 572 -29.67 8.73 7.76
N GLY A 573 -29.34 9.43 8.86
CA GLY A 573 -29.09 8.82 10.15
C GLY A 573 -30.28 7.99 10.63
N ALA A 574 -30.03 6.70 10.80
CA ALA A 574 -30.66 5.81 11.76
C ALA A 574 -29.55 4.92 12.33
#